data_AF-A0A7X3QCC2-F1
#
_entry.id   AF-A0A7X3QCC2-F1
#
_cell.length_a   1.000
_cell.length_b   1.000
_cell.length_c   1.000
_cell.angle_alpha   90.00
_cell.angle_beta   90.00
_cell.angle_gamma   90.00
#
_symmetry.space_group_name_H-M   'P 1'
#
loop_
_entity.id
_entity.type
_entity.pdbx_description
1 polymer ?
#
loop_
_entity_poly.entity_id
_entity_poly.type
_entity_poly.pdbx_seq_one_letter_code
_entity_poly.pdbx_strand_id
1 'polypeptide(L)'
;MRGKLAIGAAAFVTAAIWPAASSAQDSTGPQVEIVQTVGCAEQRSDDGVTWWLTCAAEPAEIGPGPFEQPQVDAARSQETGSREFQLIGFAEFVDPATLLQWADRALFTSEEQVNATNSLRQGSFVLVKGLLVDVDGSARINLLSVVGLADACE
;
A
#
# COMPACT_ATOMS: atom_id res chain seq x y z
N MET A 1 -58.59 -26.20 -52.33
CA MET A 1 -58.39 -25.28 -53.47
C MET A 1 -58.34 -23.86 -52.95
N ARG A 2 -57.34 -23.06 -53.39
CA ARG A 2 -57.34 -21.58 -53.51
C ARG A 2 -57.86 -20.77 -52.29
N GLY A 3 -57.11 -19.94 -51.59
CA GLY A 3 -56.01 -19.06 -51.98
C GLY A 3 -56.26 -17.65 -51.43
N LYS A 4 -55.18 -16.86 -51.40
CA LYS A 4 -55.06 -15.39 -51.32
C LYS A 4 -54.88 -14.73 -49.93
N LEU A 5 -53.74 -14.04 -49.89
CA LEU A 5 -53.23 -13.02 -48.96
C LEU A 5 -54.23 -11.88 -48.69
N ALA A 6 -54.09 -11.28 -47.50
CA ALA A 6 -54.07 -9.81 -47.38
C ALA A 6 -53.09 -9.40 -46.27
N ILE A 7 -52.22 -8.46 -46.64
CA ILE A 7 -51.13 -7.87 -45.87
C ILE A 7 -51.70 -6.71 -45.04
N GLY A 8 -51.39 -6.66 -43.75
CA GLY A 8 -51.63 -5.51 -42.88
C GLY A 8 -50.34 -5.15 -42.16
N ALA A 9 -49.76 -4.01 -42.53
CA ALA A 9 -48.46 -3.52 -42.07
C ALA A 9 -48.47 -3.17 -40.57
N ALA A 10 -47.49 -3.67 -39.82
CA ALA A 10 -47.12 -3.15 -38.51
C ALA A 10 -45.73 -2.52 -38.60
N ALA A 11 -45.67 -1.21 -38.38
CA ALA A 11 -44.43 -0.46 -38.30
C ALA A 11 -43.65 -0.90 -37.05
N PHE A 12 -42.50 -1.55 -37.26
CA PHE A 12 -41.55 -1.85 -36.18
C PHE A 12 -40.60 -0.66 -36.03
N VAL A 13 -40.74 0.07 -34.92
CA VAL A 13 -39.73 0.99 -34.43
C VAL A 13 -38.57 0.14 -33.92
N THR A 14 -37.49 0.03 -34.67
CA THR A 14 -36.25 -0.61 -34.22
C THR A 14 -35.56 0.31 -33.22
N ALA A 15 -35.79 0.09 -31.92
CA ALA A 15 -34.90 0.58 -30.90
C ALA A 15 -33.55 -0.15 -31.06
N ALA A 16 -32.50 0.60 -31.39
CA ALA A 16 -31.14 0.09 -31.40
C ALA A 16 -30.73 -0.22 -29.95
N ILE A 17 -30.91 -1.47 -29.54
CA ILE A 17 -30.37 -1.98 -28.28
C ILE A 17 -28.89 -2.24 -28.55
N TRP A 18 -28.03 -1.26 -28.25
CA TRP A 18 -26.61 -1.54 -28.15
C TRP A 18 -26.38 -2.40 -26.89
N PRO A 19 -25.80 -3.60 -27.02
CA PRO A 19 -25.35 -4.30 -25.84
C PRO A 19 -24.22 -3.45 -25.23
N ALA A 20 -24.45 -2.95 -24.02
CA ALA A 20 -23.37 -2.43 -23.20
C ALA A 20 -22.40 -3.60 -22.98
N ALA A 21 -21.30 -3.60 -23.71
CA ALA A 21 -20.17 -4.47 -23.41
C ALA A 21 -19.63 -4.03 -22.05
N SER A 22 -20.11 -4.66 -20.98
CA SER A 22 -19.45 -4.60 -19.68
C SER A 22 -18.13 -5.33 -19.83
N SER A 23 -17.05 -4.58 -20.01
CA SER A 23 -15.70 -5.11 -19.88
C SER A 23 -15.52 -5.56 -18.43
N ALA A 24 -15.72 -6.85 -18.16
CA ALA A 24 -15.15 -7.47 -16.98
C ALA A 24 -13.64 -7.38 -17.16
N GLN A 25 -12.98 -6.48 -16.40
CA GLN A 25 -11.53 -6.49 -16.29
C GLN A 25 -11.14 -7.80 -15.60
N ASP A 26 -10.55 -8.70 -16.37
CA ASP A 26 -9.82 -9.86 -15.85
C ASP A 26 -8.73 -9.35 -14.89
N SER A 27 -8.97 -9.53 -13.60
CA SER A 27 -8.06 -9.21 -12.50
C SER A 27 -7.02 -10.31 -12.33
N THR A 28 -6.27 -10.62 -13.39
CA THR A 28 -5.25 -11.69 -13.40
C THR A 28 -3.87 -11.20 -12.95
N GLY A 29 -3.78 -9.96 -12.45
CA GLY A 29 -2.60 -9.42 -11.78
C GLY A 29 -2.63 -9.70 -10.27
N PRO A 30 -1.48 -9.68 -9.57
CA PRO A 30 -1.46 -9.81 -8.11
C PRO A 30 -2.32 -8.72 -7.48
N GLN A 31 -3.28 -9.12 -6.65
CA GLN A 31 -4.03 -8.16 -5.82
C GLN A 31 -3.10 -7.68 -4.72
N VAL A 32 -2.85 -6.37 -4.70
CA VAL A 32 -2.01 -5.74 -3.70
C VAL A 32 -2.91 -4.80 -2.90
N GLU A 33 -3.24 -5.22 -1.69
CA GLU A 33 -4.08 -4.45 -0.79
C GLU A 33 -3.28 -3.28 -0.22
N ILE A 34 -3.88 -2.09 -0.21
CA ILE A 34 -3.36 -0.98 0.58
C ILE A 34 -3.80 -1.25 2.01
N VAL A 35 -2.83 -1.43 2.89
CA VAL A 35 -3.06 -1.72 4.30
C VAL A 35 -2.45 -0.64 5.17
N GLN A 36 -2.94 -0.56 6.40
CA GLN A 36 -2.25 0.07 7.50
C GLN A 36 -1.98 -0.94 8.62
N THR A 37 -0.87 -0.77 9.32
CA THR A 37 -0.58 -1.51 10.55
C THR A 37 0.37 -0.71 11.44
N VAL A 38 0.43 -1.08 12.71
CA VAL A 38 1.37 -0.54 13.70
C VAL A 38 2.39 -1.59 14.09
N GLY A 39 3.59 -1.16 14.48
CA GLY A 39 4.63 -2.05 14.98
C GLY A 39 5.93 -1.33 15.29
N CYS A 40 6.94 -2.11 15.65
CA CYS A 40 8.28 -1.65 15.99
C CYS A 40 9.15 -1.56 14.74
N ALA A 41 9.76 -0.41 14.49
CA ALA A 41 10.73 -0.25 13.43
C ALA A 41 12.09 -0.85 13.82
N GLU A 42 12.59 -1.79 13.03
CA GLU A 42 13.86 -2.48 13.27
C GLU A 42 14.72 -2.46 12.02
N GLN A 43 15.95 -2.00 12.17
CA GLN A 43 17.00 -2.08 11.17
C GLN A 43 17.77 -3.39 11.36
N ARG A 44 17.83 -4.21 10.32
CA ARG A 44 18.63 -5.43 10.25
C ARG A 44 19.71 -5.26 9.18
N SER A 45 20.93 -5.71 9.46
CA SER A 45 22.12 -5.39 8.67
C SER A 45 22.84 -6.62 8.10
N ASP A 46 22.14 -7.75 7.99
CA ASP A 46 22.75 -9.04 7.63
C ASP A 46 23.38 -9.02 6.22
N ASP A 47 22.72 -8.37 5.25
CA ASP A 47 23.20 -8.21 3.86
C ASP A 47 22.94 -6.78 3.33
N GLY A 48 23.27 -5.77 4.16
CA GLY A 48 22.98 -4.36 3.91
C GLY A 48 21.81 -3.84 4.75
N VAL A 49 21.55 -2.53 4.70
CA VAL A 49 20.52 -1.88 5.52
C VAL A 49 19.13 -2.31 5.04
N THR A 50 18.48 -3.18 5.82
CA THR A 50 17.07 -3.56 5.64
C THR A 50 16.25 -3.06 6.82
N TRP A 51 15.01 -2.66 6.53
CA TRP A 51 14.06 -2.23 7.55
C TRP A 51 12.93 -3.23 7.67
N TRP A 52 12.51 -3.44 8.91
CA TRP A 52 11.46 -4.36 9.30
C TRP A 52 10.48 -3.66 10.22
N LEU A 53 9.22 -4.07 10.12
CA LEU A 53 8.20 -3.80 11.11
C LEU A 53 7.99 -5.08 11.91
N THR A 54 8.43 -5.10 13.16
CA THR A 54 8.31 -6.24 14.08
C THR A 54 7.23 -5.99 15.12
N CYS A 55 6.81 -7.07 15.81
CA CYS A 55 5.65 -7.04 16.71
C CYS A 55 4.42 -6.38 16.07
N ALA A 56 4.25 -6.57 14.75
CA ALA A 56 3.27 -5.84 14.00
C ALA A 56 1.87 -6.39 14.29
N ALA A 57 0.90 -5.48 14.42
CA ALA A 57 -0.51 -5.85 14.49
C ALA A 57 -0.98 -6.45 13.16
N GLU A 58 -2.12 -7.15 13.17
CA GLU A 58 -2.73 -7.62 11.93
C GLU A 58 -3.07 -6.42 11.04
N PRO A 59 -2.65 -6.40 9.76
CA PRO A 59 -2.92 -5.28 8.88
C PRO A 59 -4.42 -5.12 8.62
N ALA A 60 -4.87 -3.87 8.59
CA ALA A 60 -6.22 -3.51 8.19
C ALA A 60 -6.20 -2.86 6.81
N GLU A 61 -7.08 -3.32 5.91
CA GLU A 61 -7.28 -2.67 4.62
C GLU A 61 -7.73 -1.22 4.79
N ILE A 62 -7.18 -0.33 3.96
CA ILE A 62 -7.49 1.08 3.97
C ILE A 62 -7.51 1.65 2.55
N GLY A 63 -8.29 2.71 2.35
CA GLY A 63 -8.31 3.44 1.08
C GLY A 63 -7.00 4.20 0.78
N PRO A 64 -6.83 4.65 -0.48
CA PRO A 64 -5.74 5.52 -0.87
C PRO A 64 -5.83 6.89 -0.19
N GLY A 65 -4.71 7.62 -0.15
CA GLY A 65 -4.62 8.97 0.42
C GLY A 65 -3.81 9.04 1.71
N PRO A 66 -3.66 10.24 2.31
CA PRO A 66 -2.91 10.44 3.55
C PRO A 66 -3.61 9.76 4.74
N PHE A 67 -2.92 9.70 5.89
CA PHE A 67 -3.58 9.38 7.15
C PHE A 67 -4.45 10.54 7.60
N GLU A 68 -5.64 10.23 8.06
CA GLU A 68 -6.51 11.16 8.77
C GLU A 68 -6.15 11.16 10.26
N GLN A 69 -6.34 12.30 10.94
CA GLN A 69 -6.01 12.42 12.36
C GLN A 69 -6.65 11.34 13.25
N PRO A 70 -7.94 10.96 13.06
CA PRO A 70 -8.53 9.88 13.84
C PRO A 70 -7.84 8.53 13.67
N GLN A 71 -7.24 8.26 12.50
CA GLN A 71 -6.50 7.03 12.25
C GLN A 71 -5.19 7.02 13.03
N VAL A 72 -4.49 8.15 13.07
CA VAL A 72 -3.26 8.32 13.86
C VAL A 72 -3.57 8.18 15.35
N ASP A 73 -4.65 8.82 15.82
CA ASP A 73 -5.03 8.80 17.24
C ASP A 73 -5.42 7.38 17.70
N ALA A 74 -6.16 6.64 16.86
CA ALA A 74 -6.48 5.24 17.14
C ALA A 74 -5.22 4.36 17.19
N ALA A 75 -4.29 4.57 16.26
CA ALA A 75 -3.05 3.80 16.18
C ALA A 75 -2.15 3.95 17.41
N ARG A 76 -2.15 5.12 18.06
CA ARG A 76 -1.38 5.36 19.30
C ARG A 76 -1.76 4.43 20.45
N SER A 77 -2.99 3.93 20.45
CA SER A 77 -3.53 3.08 21.51
C SER A 77 -3.71 1.63 21.05
N GLN A 78 -3.29 1.31 19.83
CA GLN A 78 -3.46 -0.01 19.24
C GLN A 78 -2.40 -0.98 19.81
N GLU A 79 -2.84 -2.15 20.21
CA GLU A 79 -1.94 -3.22 20.69
C GLU A 79 -1.09 -3.76 19.54
N THR A 80 0.15 -4.11 19.87
CA THR A 80 1.08 -4.81 18.97
C THR A 80 0.64 -6.26 18.75
N GLY A 81 1.17 -6.88 17.69
CA GLY A 81 0.90 -8.28 17.36
C GLY A 81 2.18 -9.09 17.27
N SER A 82 2.13 -10.19 16.51
CA SER A 82 3.25 -11.10 16.31
C SER A 82 3.70 -11.19 14.84
N ARG A 83 3.16 -10.34 13.96
CA ARG A 83 3.53 -10.32 12.55
C ARG A 83 4.88 -9.63 12.37
N GLU A 84 5.59 -9.99 11.32
CA GLU A 84 6.77 -9.25 10.87
C GLU A 84 6.64 -8.95 9.38
N PHE A 85 7.03 -7.75 8.99
CA PHE A 85 7.02 -7.31 7.59
C PHE A 85 8.35 -6.69 7.22
N GLN A 86 8.93 -7.11 6.10
CA GLN A 86 10.03 -6.36 5.51
C GLN A 86 9.48 -5.07 4.88
N LEU A 87 10.09 -3.93 5.23
CA LEU A 87 9.73 -2.63 4.70
C LEU A 87 10.57 -2.33 3.45
N ILE A 88 9.90 -2.04 2.34
CA ILE A 88 10.53 -1.60 1.10
C ILE A 88 10.08 -0.17 0.76
N GLY A 89 10.89 0.57 0.01
CA GLY A 89 10.61 1.99 -0.25
C GLY A 89 10.87 2.93 0.94
N PHE A 90 11.68 2.52 1.92
CA PHE A 90 11.88 3.27 3.17
C PHE A 90 12.70 4.56 3.04
N ALA A 91 13.30 4.83 1.87
CA ALA A 91 14.39 5.80 1.77
C ALA A 91 13.99 7.23 2.14
N GLU A 92 12.74 7.65 1.93
CA GLU A 92 12.23 8.98 2.32
C GLU A 92 11.78 9.08 3.80
N PHE A 93 11.76 7.95 4.51
CA PHE A 93 11.28 7.85 5.89
C PHE A 93 12.41 7.77 6.91
N VAL A 94 13.64 7.45 6.49
CA VAL A 94 14.82 7.41 7.37
C VAL A 94 15.46 8.80 7.52
N ASP A 95 16.51 8.91 8.35
CA ASP A 95 17.31 10.13 8.45
C ASP A 95 18.21 10.33 7.20
N PRO A 96 18.66 11.57 6.93
CA PRO A 96 19.53 11.88 5.79
C PRO A 96 20.81 11.03 5.72
N ALA A 97 21.47 10.75 6.85
CA ALA A 97 22.71 10.00 6.85
C ALA A 97 22.47 8.53 6.47
N THR A 98 21.41 7.91 6.97
CA THR A 98 20.98 6.56 6.56
C THR A 98 20.55 6.53 5.09
N LEU A 99 19.82 7.56 4.63
CA LEU A 99 19.39 7.68 3.23
C LEU A 99 20.58 7.70 2.26
N LEU A 100 21.63 8.46 2.59
CA LEU A 100 22.81 8.61 1.73
C LEU A 100 23.71 7.38 1.68
N GLN A 101 23.63 6.50 2.68
CA GLN A 101 24.29 5.19 2.66
C GLN A 101 23.64 4.22 1.67
N TRP A 102 22.43 4.52 1.19
CA TRP A 102 21.69 3.62 0.31
C TRP A 102 22.07 3.83 -1.16
N ALA A 103 22.57 2.76 -1.78
CA ALA A 103 23.07 2.74 -3.15
C ALA A 103 24.11 3.86 -3.39
N ASP A 104 24.13 4.46 -4.58
CA ASP A 104 25.07 5.51 -4.96
C ASP A 104 24.53 6.93 -4.70
N ARG A 105 23.55 7.09 -3.80
CA ARG A 105 22.86 8.38 -3.61
C ARG A 105 23.81 9.51 -3.22
N ALA A 106 24.83 9.23 -2.41
CA ALA A 106 25.85 10.22 -2.04
C ALA A 106 26.63 10.80 -3.24
N LEU A 107 26.59 10.16 -4.42
CA LEU A 107 27.21 10.70 -5.64
C LEU A 107 26.39 11.82 -6.29
N PHE A 108 25.10 11.96 -5.94
CA PHE A 108 24.16 12.83 -6.64
C PHE A 108 23.44 13.84 -5.73
N THR A 109 23.63 13.78 -4.41
CA THR A 109 22.98 14.68 -3.44
C THR A 109 23.75 14.73 -2.11
N SER A 110 23.45 15.72 -1.27
CA SER A 110 24.02 15.91 0.08
C SER A 110 22.93 15.85 1.16
N GLU A 111 23.33 15.74 2.44
CA GLU A 111 22.38 15.69 3.57
C GLU A 111 21.44 16.89 3.61
N GLU A 112 21.93 18.06 3.20
CA GLU A 112 21.18 19.32 3.17
C GLU A 112 20.16 19.38 2.02
N GLN A 113 20.29 18.51 1.02
CA GLN A 113 19.49 18.51 -0.20
C GLN A 113 18.44 17.39 -0.25
N VAL A 114 18.58 16.37 0.59
CA VAL A 114 17.66 15.23 0.59
C VAL A 114 16.39 15.53 1.36
N ASN A 115 15.27 15.02 0.85
CA ASN A 115 13.99 15.06 1.56
C ASN A 115 13.82 13.75 2.34
N ALA A 116 14.16 13.77 3.63
CA ALA A 116 14.05 12.63 4.53
C ALA A 116 13.28 13.05 5.79
N THR A 117 12.20 12.35 6.12
CA THR A 117 11.32 12.73 7.22
C THR A 117 11.81 12.24 8.58
N ASN A 118 12.75 11.29 8.61
CA ASN A 118 13.22 10.64 9.84
C ASN A 118 12.09 10.04 10.70
N SER A 119 10.98 9.64 10.07
CA SER A 119 9.81 9.02 10.72
C SER A 119 10.02 7.54 11.04
N LEU A 120 10.92 6.87 10.33
CA LEU A 120 11.34 5.49 10.56
C LEU A 120 12.71 5.47 11.26
N ARG A 121 12.71 5.19 12.56
CA ARG A 121 13.93 5.14 13.40
C ARG A 121 14.04 3.81 14.12
N GLN A 122 15.27 3.37 14.40
CA GLN A 122 15.54 2.14 15.14
C GLN A 122 14.79 2.15 16.47
N GLY A 123 13.99 1.11 16.72
CA GLY A 123 13.27 0.91 17.97
C GLY A 123 12.03 1.78 18.13
N SER A 124 11.68 2.65 17.18
CA SER A 124 10.49 3.50 17.28
C SER A 124 9.19 2.71 17.02
N PHE A 125 8.11 3.10 17.71
CA PHE A 125 6.77 2.59 17.41
C PHE A 125 6.14 3.45 16.31
N VAL A 126 5.73 2.82 15.22
CA VAL A 126 5.28 3.52 14.01
C VAL A 126 3.94 2.98 13.51
N LEU A 127 3.18 3.86 12.88
CA LEU A 127 2.05 3.53 12.01
C LEU A 127 2.56 3.58 10.56
N VAL A 128 2.37 2.51 9.81
CA VAL A 128 2.72 2.43 8.40
C VAL A 128 1.48 2.27 7.53
N LYS A 129 1.50 2.89 6.36
CA LYS A 129 0.59 2.61 5.25
C LYS A 129 1.41 2.13 4.08
N GLY A 130 0.96 1.07 3.43
CA GLY A 130 1.66 0.53 2.29
C GLY A 130 0.91 -0.53 1.53
N LEU A 131 1.54 -0.98 0.45
CA LEU A 131 1.08 -2.07 -0.38
C LEU A 131 1.59 -3.38 0.22
N LEU A 132 0.67 -4.24 0.67
CA LEU A 132 1.01 -5.56 1.21
C LEU A 132 1.32 -6.54 0.07
N VAL A 133 2.52 -7.11 0.10
CA VAL A 133 2.96 -8.15 -0.82
C VAL A 133 3.31 -9.38 0.00
N ASP A 134 2.46 -10.40 -0.08
CA ASP A 134 2.70 -11.70 0.57
C ASP A 134 2.88 -12.77 -0.51
N VAL A 135 4.13 -13.22 -0.69
CA VAL A 135 4.50 -14.22 -1.70
C VAL A 135 5.44 -15.23 -1.04
N ASP A 136 5.12 -16.51 -1.17
CA ASP A 136 5.95 -17.64 -0.72
C ASP A 136 6.42 -17.52 0.74
N GLY A 137 5.56 -16.99 1.62
CA GLY A 137 5.84 -16.84 3.06
C GLY A 137 6.75 -15.66 3.42
N SER A 138 7.05 -14.77 2.46
CA SER A 138 7.77 -13.51 2.69
C SER A 138 6.80 -12.33 2.63
N ALA A 139 6.36 -11.86 3.80
CA ALA A 139 5.48 -10.71 3.90
C ALA A 139 6.27 -9.39 3.83
N ARG A 140 5.91 -8.53 2.88
CA ARG A 140 6.55 -7.22 2.65
C ARG A 140 5.51 -6.12 2.58
N ILE A 141 5.87 -4.92 3.02
CA ILE A 141 5.06 -3.72 2.86
C ILE A 141 5.89 -2.69 2.07
N ASN A 142 5.41 -2.33 0.88
CA ASN A 142 5.96 -1.18 0.16
C ASN A 142 5.36 0.09 0.73
N LEU A 143 6.19 0.89 1.38
CA LEU A 143 5.77 2.04 2.15
C LEU A 143 5.23 3.14 1.24
N LEU A 144 4.07 3.67 1.63
CA LEU A 144 3.44 4.86 1.05
C LEU A 144 3.43 6.02 2.06
N SER A 145 3.39 5.71 3.35
CA SER A 145 3.45 6.70 4.43
C SER A 145 3.90 6.05 5.73
N VAL A 146 4.66 6.79 6.54
CA VAL A 146 5.09 6.40 7.88
C VAL A 146 4.82 7.55 8.83
N VAL A 147 4.24 7.24 9.99
CA VAL A 147 4.04 8.19 11.08
C VAL A 147 4.67 7.61 12.34
N GLY A 148 5.61 8.34 12.93
CA GLY A 148 6.15 8.02 14.24
C GLY A 148 5.11 8.23 15.32
N LEU A 149 4.79 7.19 16.09
CA LEU A 149 3.82 7.24 17.19
C LEU A 149 4.51 7.44 18.54
N ALA A 150 5.64 6.77 18.76
CA ALA A 150 6.49 6.91 19.95
C ALA A 150 7.97 6.64 19.62
N ASP A 151 8.88 7.17 20.44
CA ASP A 151 10.33 7.02 20.25
C ASP A 151 10.87 5.63 20.62
N ALA A 152 10.10 4.85 21.39
CA ALA A 152 10.45 3.52 21.81
C ALA A 152 9.25 2.58 21.61
N CYS A 153 9.55 1.34 21.23
CA CYS A 153 8.62 0.23 21.28
C CYS A 153 8.68 -0.39 22.68
N GLU A 154 7.51 -0.49 23.33
CA GLU A 154 7.37 -1.07 24.67
C GLU A 154 7.32 -2.60 24.64
#